data_AF-A0A640SM78-F1
#
_entry.id   AF-A0A640SM78-F1
#
_cell.length_a   1.000
_cell.length_b   1.000
_cell.length_c   1.000
_cell.angle_alpha   90.00
_cell.angle_beta   90.00
_cell.angle_gamma   90.00
#
_symmetry.space_group_name_H-M   'P 1'
#
loop_
_entity.id
_entity.type
_entity.pdbx_description
1 polymer ?
#
loop_
_entity_poly.entity_id
_entity_poly.type
_entity_poly.pdbx_seq_one_letter_code
_entity_poly.pdbx_strand_id
1 'polypeptide(L)'
;MAASTLYNEIVMAEACEALALASEPRTVTAGRRPVMEVAGVPHELIGWTSRRSEQIAVCLTELEREYVSAVDDDGEPRFLPVVSERARAKLNRIAAKMTRPPKQKARPLAQLRAWWKASAILTFGVAADVINSLPSTPAPQRRRSGPGSPPWSMSPWRPSTSPRRCS
;
A
#
# COMPACT_ATOMS: atom_id res chain seq x y z
N MET A 1 -4.92 11.80 11.50
CA MET A 1 -4.97 11.02 10.23
C MET A 1 -5.44 11.82 9.02
N ALA A 2 -5.80 13.11 9.15
CA ALA A 2 -6.24 13.91 8.01
C ALA A 2 -5.13 14.21 6.98
N ALA A 3 -3.89 14.48 7.43
CA ALA A 3 -2.81 14.88 6.55
C ALA A 3 -2.38 13.79 5.54
N SER A 4 -2.29 12.52 5.97
CA SER A 4 -1.92 11.40 5.09
C SER A 4 -3.00 11.13 4.04
N THR A 5 -4.27 11.28 4.43
CA THR A 5 -5.40 11.12 3.52
C THR A 5 -5.42 12.20 2.47
N LEU A 6 -5.30 13.47 2.89
CA LEU A 6 -5.20 14.60 1.97
C LEU A 6 -4.00 14.48 1.02
N TYR A 7 -2.84 14.05 1.54
CA TYR A 7 -1.65 13.81 0.73
C TYR A 7 -1.89 12.79 -0.37
N ASN A 8 -2.43 11.60 -0.02
CA ASN A 8 -2.69 10.55 -1.00
C ASN A 8 -3.71 10.99 -2.06
N GLU A 9 -4.76 11.71 -1.65
CA GLU A 9 -5.78 12.24 -2.56
C GLU A 9 -5.20 13.27 -3.54
N ILE A 10 -4.48 14.27 -3.03
CA ILE A 10 -3.87 15.31 -3.87
C ILE A 10 -2.84 14.68 -4.82
N VAL A 11 -1.93 13.85 -4.31
CA VAL A 11 -0.88 13.27 -5.15
C VAL A 11 -1.47 12.40 -6.26
N MET A 12 -2.51 11.61 -5.96
CA MET A 12 -3.15 10.79 -7.00
C MET A 12 -3.85 11.67 -8.05
N ALA A 13 -4.60 12.69 -7.63
CA ALA A 13 -5.29 13.59 -8.55
C ALA A 13 -4.30 14.30 -9.48
N GLU A 14 -3.25 14.89 -8.92
CA GLU A 14 -2.24 15.64 -9.66
C GLU A 14 -1.42 14.73 -10.61
N ALA A 15 -1.06 13.52 -10.17
CA ALA A 15 -0.33 12.58 -11.00
C ALA A 15 -1.19 12.06 -12.16
N CYS A 16 -2.47 11.76 -11.91
CA CYS A 16 -3.41 11.33 -12.94
C CYS A 16 -3.67 12.43 -13.96
N GLU A 17 -3.88 13.67 -13.52
CA GLU A 17 -4.07 14.82 -14.41
C GLU A 17 -2.82 15.07 -15.27
N ALA A 18 -1.63 15.11 -14.66
CA ALA A 18 -0.39 15.42 -15.37
C ALA A 18 0.03 14.34 -16.37
N LEU A 19 -0.34 13.07 -16.14
CA LEU A 19 0.03 11.93 -16.97
C LEU A 19 -1.13 11.41 -17.84
N ALA A 20 -2.30 12.06 -17.79
CA ALA A 20 -3.53 11.61 -18.45
C ALA A 20 -3.90 10.14 -18.11
N LEU A 21 -3.76 9.78 -16.84
CA LEU A 21 -4.07 8.44 -16.33
C LEU A 21 -5.43 8.44 -15.60
N ALA A 22 -6.09 7.29 -15.60
CA ALA A 22 -7.26 7.06 -14.75
C ALA A 22 -6.83 6.48 -13.39
N SER A 23 -7.68 6.66 -12.37
CA SER A 23 -7.53 6.00 -11.07
C SER A 23 -8.76 5.20 -10.70
N GLU A 24 -8.58 4.14 -9.92
CA GLU A 24 -9.63 3.24 -9.46
C GLU A 24 -9.51 2.95 -7.95
N PRO A 25 -10.64 2.71 -7.24
CA PRO A 25 -10.60 2.41 -5.82
C PRO A 25 -10.22 0.95 -5.56
N ARG A 26 -9.21 0.72 -4.72
CA ARG A 26 -8.83 -0.60 -4.22
C ARG A 26 -9.09 -0.73 -2.71
N THR A 27 -9.83 -1.76 -2.34
CA THR A 27 -10.04 -2.12 -0.92
C THR A 27 -8.93 -3.06 -0.46
N VAL A 28 -7.94 -2.53 0.25
CA VAL A 28 -6.81 -3.32 0.79
C VAL A 28 -7.19 -4.07 2.06
N THR A 29 -8.09 -3.49 2.86
CA THR A 29 -8.57 -4.08 4.12
C THR A 29 -10.07 -3.89 4.19
N ALA A 30 -10.81 -4.99 4.38
CA ALA A 30 -12.27 -4.95 4.48
C ALA A 30 -12.72 -3.97 5.58
N GLY A 31 -13.76 -3.18 5.29
CA GLY A 31 -14.29 -2.18 6.22
C GLY A 31 -13.44 -0.91 6.38
N ARG A 32 -12.28 -0.81 5.70
CA ARG A 32 -11.49 0.43 5.62
C ARG A 32 -11.83 1.20 4.34
N ARG A 33 -11.58 2.51 4.37
CA ARG A 33 -11.72 3.36 3.19
C ARG A 33 -10.81 2.83 2.07
N PRO A 34 -11.31 2.70 0.84
CA PRO A 34 -10.48 2.32 -0.30
C PRO A 34 -9.32 3.29 -0.52
N VAL A 35 -8.19 2.76 -1.01
CA VAL A 35 -7.06 3.54 -1.49
C VAL A 35 -7.24 3.71 -3.00
N MET A 36 -7.03 4.91 -3.52
CA MET A 36 -7.02 5.14 -4.97
C MET A 36 -5.71 4.61 -5.55
N GLU A 37 -5.79 3.88 -6.67
CA GLU A 37 -4.64 3.36 -7.42
C GLU A 37 -4.76 3.72 -8.91
N VAL A 38 -3.67 3.63 -9.67
CA VAL A 38 -3.70 3.89 -11.12
C VAL A 38 -4.40 2.74 -11.83
N ALA A 39 -5.41 3.06 -12.62
CA ALA A 39 -6.22 2.06 -13.31
C ALA A 39 -5.39 1.27 -14.33
N GLY A 40 -5.65 -0.04 -14.42
CA GLY A 40 -4.99 -0.93 -15.37
C GLY A 40 -3.61 -1.42 -14.92
N VAL A 41 -3.14 -1.04 -13.73
CA VAL A 41 -1.95 -1.65 -13.12
C VAL A 41 -2.35 -3.00 -12.50
N PRO A 42 -1.76 -4.13 -12.95
CA PRO A 42 -2.09 -5.43 -12.38
C PRO A 42 -1.81 -5.47 -10.87
N HIS A 43 -2.78 -5.88 -10.05
CA HIS A 43 -2.62 -5.96 -8.59
C HIS A 43 -1.48 -6.89 -8.17
N GLU A 44 -1.19 -7.91 -8.98
CA GLU A 44 -0.08 -8.81 -8.80
C GLU A 44 1.28 -8.08 -8.86
N LEU A 45 1.42 -7.05 -9.71
CA LEU A 45 2.61 -6.18 -9.77
C LEU A 45 2.82 -5.40 -8.46
N ILE A 46 1.72 -4.99 -7.82
CA ILE A 46 1.75 -4.33 -6.51
C ILE A 46 2.20 -5.33 -5.44
N GLY A 47 1.71 -6.57 -5.47
CA GLY A 47 2.16 -7.64 -4.57
C GLY A 47 3.66 -7.90 -4.68
N TRP A 48 4.18 -8.07 -5.89
CA TRP A 48 5.61 -8.33 -6.13
C TRP A 48 6.55 -7.22 -5.66
N THR A 49 6.15 -5.96 -5.79
CA THR A 49 6.95 -4.84 -5.25
C THR A 49 6.81 -4.71 -3.73
N SER A 50 5.82 -5.36 -3.12
CA SER A 50 5.45 -5.24 -1.70
C SER A 50 5.94 -6.39 -0.81
N ARG A 51 7.00 -7.10 -1.19
CA ARG A 51 7.56 -8.28 -0.46
C ARG A 51 7.77 -8.06 1.04
N ARG A 52 8.11 -6.83 1.46
CA ARG A 52 8.30 -6.52 2.87
C ARG A 52 6.99 -6.55 3.66
N SER A 53 5.87 -6.14 3.06
CA SER A 53 4.56 -6.20 3.73
C SER A 53 4.16 -7.65 4.02
N GLU A 54 4.48 -8.57 3.12
CA GLU A 54 4.29 -10.01 3.31
C GLU A 54 5.18 -10.55 4.45
N GLN A 55 6.47 -10.19 4.45
CA GLN A 55 7.39 -10.56 5.53
C GLN A 55 6.90 -10.05 6.90
N ILE A 56 6.34 -8.83 6.95
CA ILE A 56 5.75 -8.27 8.17
C ILE A 56 4.55 -9.10 8.62
N ALA A 57 3.66 -9.50 7.69
CA ALA A 57 2.49 -10.30 8.02
C ALA A 57 2.85 -11.69 8.57
N VAL A 58 3.87 -12.33 7.99
CA VAL A 58 4.41 -13.60 8.49
C VAL A 58 4.99 -13.42 9.89
N CYS A 59 5.90 -12.44 10.06
CA CYS A 59 6.52 -12.16 11.36
C CYS A 59 5.49 -11.76 12.43
N LEU A 60 4.44 -11.01 12.06
CA LEU A 60 3.35 -10.67 12.97
C LEU A 60 2.60 -11.92 13.44
N THR A 61 2.33 -12.87 12.55
CA THR A 61 1.65 -14.13 12.89
C THR A 61 2.45 -14.94 13.90
N GLU A 62 3.78 -14.99 13.74
CA GLU A 62 4.68 -15.65 14.68
C GLU A 62 4.68 -14.94 16.05
N LEU A 63 4.78 -13.61 16.06
CA LEU A 63 4.73 -12.82 17.29
C LEU A 63 3.39 -12.91 18.02
N GLU A 64 2.28 -13.02 17.30
CA GLU A 64 0.95 -13.23 17.89
C GLU A 64 0.85 -14.61 18.54
N ARG A 65 1.41 -15.65 17.90
CA ARG A 65 1.50 -16.99 18.49
C ARG A 65 2.34 -16.97 19.77
N GLU A 66 3.53 -16.38 19.72
CA GLU A 66 4.41 -16.25 20.89
C GLU A 66 3.74 -15.48 22.02
N TYR A 67 3.04 -14.39 21.72
CA TYR A 67 2.32 -13.59 22.71
C TYR A 67 1.27 -14.40 23.47
N VAL A 68 0.47 -15.21 22.76
CA VAL A 68 -0.61 -16.00 23.37
C VAL A 68 -0.07 -17.21 24.14
N SER A 69 1.07 -17.78 23.73
CA SER A 69 1.68 -18.94 24.37
C SER A 69 2.75 -18.60 25.42
N ALA A 70 3.06 -17.32 25.65
CA ALA A 70 4.08 -16.92 26.59
C ALA A 70 3.63 -17.21 28.02
N VAL A 71 4.45 -17.93 28.78
CA VAL A 71 4.29 -18.18 30.20
C VAL A 71 5.40 -17.50 31.01
N ASP A 72 5.17 -17.25 32.29
CA ASP A 72 6.18 -16.78 33.23
C ASP A 72 6.96 -17.95 33.87
N ASP A 73 7.85 -17.63 34.82
CA ASP A 73 8.70 -18.63 35.49
C ASP A 73 7.89 -19.63 36.34
N ASP A 74 6.66 -19.27 36.72
CA ASP A 74 5.73 -20.11 37.47
C ASP A 74 4.85 -20.97 36.54
N GLY A 75 4.98 -20.81 35.23
CA GLY A 75 4.21 -21.53 34.21
C GLY A 75 2.83 -20.93 33.92
N GLU A 76 2.51 -19.76 34.48
CA GLU A 76 1.26 -19.06 34.26
C GLU A 76 1.31 -18.19 32.99
N PRO A 77 0.20 -17.97 32.27
CA PRO A 77 0.18 -17.13 31.09
C PRO A 77 0.67 -15.71 31.39
N ARG A 78 1.75 -15.31 30.72
CA ARG A 78 2.36 -13.98 30.88
C ARG A 78 1.49 -12.85 30.35
N PHE A 79 0.63 -13.17 29.37
CA PHE A 79 -0.27 -12.22 28.72
C PHE A 79 -1.68 -12.80 28.58
N LEU A 80 -2.63 -11.95 28.20
CA LEU A 80 -3.99 -12.39 27.89
C LEU A 80 -3.97 -13.37 26.69
N PRO A 81 -4.81 -14.43 26.71
CA PRO A 81 -4.86 -15.43 25.65
C PRO A 81 -5.49 -14.92 24.33
N VAL A 82 -5.86 -13.63 24.28
CA VAL A 82 -6.42 -12.96 23.11
C VAL A 82 -5.62 -11.70 22.82
N VAL A 83 -5.20 -11.54 21.57
CA VAL A 83 -4.47 -10.35 21.10
C VAL A 83 -5.44 -9.20 20.88
N SER A 84 -5.44 -8.23 21.80
CA SER A 84 -6.19 -6.98 21.62
C SER A 84 -5.68 -6.15 20.42
N GLU A 85 -6.49 -5.25 19.87
CA GLU A 85 -6.04 -4.34 18.79
C GLU A 85 -4.79 -3.53 19.19
N ARG A 86 -4.72 -3.09 20.45
CA ARG A 86 -3.56 -2.35 20.98
C ARG A 86 -2.31 -3.24 21.02
N ALA A 87 -2.45 -4.50 21.43
CA ALA A 87 -1.34 -5.45 21.42
C ALA A 87 -0.89 -5.73 19.97
N ARG A 88 -1.83 -6.04 19.07
CA ARG A 88 -1.57 -6.24 17.64
C ARG A 88 -0.84 -5.05 17.01
N ALA A 89 -1.25 -3.82 17.32
CA ALA A 89 -0.59 -2.62 16.84
C ALA A 89 0.88 -2.50 17.32
N LYS A 90 1.19 -2.95 18.54
CA LYS A 90 2.57 -2.99 19.06
C LYS A 90 3.38 -4.11 18.39
N LEU A 91 2.83 -5.31 18.30
CA LEU A 91 3.49 -6.45 17.63
C LEU A 91 3.78 -6.13 16.17
N ASN A 92 2.88 -5.46 15.46
CA ASN A 92 3.10 -5.03 14.09
C ASN A 92 4.26 -4.04 13.94
N ARG A 93 4.49 -3.16 14.93
CA ARG A 93 5.68 -2.27 14.94
C ARG A 93 6.98 -3.06 15.15
N ILE A 94 6.94 -4.10 15.99
CA ILE A 94 8.07 -5.00 16.23
C ILE A 94 8.37 -5.78 14.94
N ALA A 95 7.37 -6.41 14.33
CA ALA A 95 7.48 -7.12 13.05
C ALA A 95 8.07 -6.22 11.95
N ALA A 96 7.58 -4.97 11.83
CA ALA A 96 8.11 -4.00 10.87
C ALA A 96 9.59 -3.65 11.09
N LYS A 97 10.04 -3.65 12.35
CA LYS A 97 11.46 -3.42 12.69
C LYS A 97 12.31 -4.66 12.39
N MET A 98 11.85 -5.85 12.79
CA MET A 98 12.57 -7.12 12.59
C MET A 98 12.78 -7.45 11.11
N THR A 99 11.79 -7.16 10.27
CA THR A 99 11.83 -7.41 8.83
C THR A 99 12.50 -6.31 8.02
N ARG A 100 13.11 -5.31 8.67
CA ARG A 100 13.76 -4.20 7.97
C ARG A 100 15.07 -4.70 7.34
N PRO A 101 15.20 -4.71 6.00
CA PRO A 101 16.47 -5.06 5.39
C PRO A 101 17.51 -3.98 5.68
N PRO A 102 18.81 -4.34 5.67
CA PRO A 102 19.87 -3.33 5.68
C PRO A 102 19.70 -2.38 4.50
N LYS A 103 20.11 -1.12 4.69
CA LYS A 103 19.99 -0.12 3.63
C LYS A 103 20.79 -0.57 2.42
N GLN A 104 20.13 -0.69 1.27
CA GLN A 104 20.79 -1.10 0.04
C GLN A 104 21.83 -0.04 -0.36
N LYS A 105 22.92 -0.49 -1.01
CA LYS A 105 23.90 0.41 -1.59
C LYS A 105 23.24 1.23 -2.70
N ALA A 106 23.60 2.51 -2.80
CA ALA A 106 23.11 3.37 -3.85
C ALA A 106 23.51 2.79 -5.22
N ARG A 107 22.56 2.76 -6.16
CA ARG A 107 22.76 2.38 -7.55
C ARG A 107 22.32 3.53 -8.45
N PRO A 108 22.95 3.73 -9.61
CA PRO A 108 22.48 4.72 -10.59
C PRO A 108 21.02 4.46 -10.98
N LEU A 109 20.23 5.53 -11.11
CA LEU A 109 18.80 5.44 -11.43
C LEU A 109 18.54 4.70 -12.75
N ALA A 110 19.39 4.91 -13.76
CA ALA A 110 19.28 4.23 -15.04
C ALA A 110 19.38 2.70 -14.89
N GLN A 111 20.30 2.22 -14.04
CA GLN A 111 20.46 0.79 -13.75
C GLN A 111 19.26 0.24 -12.98
N LEU A 112 18.73 0.99 -12.01
CA LEU A 112 17.53 0.61 -11.27
C LEU A 112 16.31 0.48 -12.19
N ARG A 113 16.09 1.44 -13.09
CA ARG A 113 14.99 1.40 -14.06
C ARG A 113 15.10 0.21 -15.01
N ALA A 114 16.30 -0.03 -15.56
CA ALA A 114 16.55 -1.18 -16.43
C ALA A 114 16.26 -2.50 -15.70
N TRP A 115 16.73 -2.62 -14.45
CA TRP A 115 16.50 -3.79 -13.62
C TRP A 115 15.02 -4.00 -13.28
N TRP A 116 14.29 -2.94 -12.87
CA TRP A 116 12.86 -3.04 -12.58
C TRP A 116 12.05 -3.45 -13.80
N LYS A 117 12.34 -2.86 -14.96
CA LYS A 117 11.67 -3.18 -16.22
C LYS A 117 11.87 -4.65 -16.60
N ALA A 118 13.13 -5.11 -16.60
CA ALA A 118 13.45 -6.50 -16.90
C ALA A 118 12.80 -7.47 -15.88
N SER A 119 12.84 -7.14 -14.60
CA SER A 119 12.28 -8.01 -13.55
C SER A 119 10.76 -8.09 -13.63
N ALA A 120 10.07 -7.00 -13.99
CA ALA A 120 8.62 -7.00 -14.18
C ALA A 120 8.21 -7.89 -15.36
N ILE A 121 8.92 -7.79 -16.51
CA ILE A 121 8.67 -8.63 -17.68
C ILE A 121 8.85 -10.12 -17.34
N LEU A 122 9.96 -10.46 -16.67
CA LEU A 122 10.27 -11.84 -16.31
C LEU A 122 9.30 -12.45 -15.30
N THR A 123 8.83 -11.66 -14.33
CA THR A 123 8.02 -12.19 -13.22
C THR A 123 6.57 -12.42 -13.61
N PHE A 124 6.00 -11.54 -14.43
CA PHE A 124 4.56 -11.56 -14.69
C PHE A 124 4.17 -12.15 -16.03
N GLY A 125 5.12 -12.38 -16.93
CA GLY A 125 4.81 -12.69 -18.33
C GLY A 125 3.91 -11.61 -18.97
N VAL A 126 3.77 -10.45 -18.32
CA VAL A 126 3.05 -9.29 -18.81
C VAL A 126 3.71 -8.97 -20.14
N ALA A 127 2.88 -8.99 -21.18
CA ALA A 127 3.36 -8.76 -22.52
C ALA A 127 4.18 -7.46 -22.50
N ALA A 128 5.37 -7.51 -23.11
CA ALA A 128 6.35 -6.44 -22.99
C ALA A 128 5.75 -5.10 -23.42
N ASP A 129 4.73 -5.13 -24.28
CA ASP A 129 3.91 -4.00 -24.71
C ASP A 129 3.24 -3.26 -23.54
N VAL A 130 2.65 -3.93 -22.54
CA VAL A 130 2.04 -3.27 -21.37
C VAL A 130 3.11 -2.53 -20.56
N ILE A 131 4.25 -3.16 -20.28
CA ILE A 131 5.36 -2.51 -19.54
C ILE A 131 6.03 -1.41 -20.38
N ASN A 132 6.09 -1.57 -21.70
CA ASN A 132 6.61 -0.57 -22.62
C ASN A 132 5.64 0.60 -22.83
N SER A 133 4.33 0.38 -22.64
CA SER A 133 3.29 1.41 -22.72
C SER A 133 3.24 2.31 -21.49
N LEU A 134 3.86 1.90 -20.38
CA LEU A 134 4.02 2.75 -19.21
C LEU A 134 4.89 3.96 -19.58
N PRO A 135 4.47 5.19 -19.23
CA PRO A 135 5.18 6.40 -19.60
C PRO A 135 6.62 6.36 -19.05
N SER A 136 7.59 6.34 -19.97
CA SER A 136 9.03 6.26 -19.64
C SER A 136 9.65 7.63 -19.34
N THR A 137 8.88 8.71 -19.56
CA THR A 137 9.35 10.10 -19.58
C THR A 137 8.66 10.90 -18.48
N PRO A 138 9.39 11.71 -17.68
CA PRO A 138 8.73 12.75 -16.89
C PRO A 138 8.05 13.71 -17.87
N ALA A 139 6.72 13.86 -17.77
CA ALA A 139 6.02 14.91 -18.51
C ALA A 139 6.67 16.27 -18.21
N PRO A 140 6.93 17.12 -19.21
CA PRO A 140 7.47 18.44 -18.96
C PRO A 140 6.52 19.17 -18.00
N GLN A 141 7.09 19.67 -16.89
CA GLN A 141 6.33 20.33 -15.83
C GLN A 141 5.66 21.57 -16.42
N ARG A 142 4.35 21.47 -16.73
CA ARG A 142 3.57 22.62 -17.18
C ARG A 142 3.54 23.61 -16.02
N ARG A 143 4.13 24.80 -16.20
CA ARG A 143 4.09 25.87 -15.20
C ARG A 143 2.64 26.12 -14.82
N ARG A 144 2.29 25.91 -13.54
CA ARG A 144 0.98 26.24 -12.99
C ARG A 144 0.72 27.74 -13.17
N SER A 145 -0.29 28.09 -13.94
CA SER A 145 -0.84 29.45 -14.00
C SER A 145 -1.93 29.60 -12.93
N GLY A 146 -1.58 30.30 -11.83
CA GLY A 146 -2.51 30.95 -10.88
C GLY A 146 -3.48 30.06 -10.08
N PRO A 147 -4.04 30.58 -8.96
CA PRO A 147 -4.93 29.80 -8.10
C PRO A 147 -6.35 29.76 -8.70
N GLY A 148 -6.58 28.79 -9.59
CA GLY A 148 -7.94 28.35 -9.92
C GLY A 148 -8.41 27.34 -8.88
N SER A 149 -9.59 27.55 -8.30
CA SER A 149 -10.18 26.61 -7.34
C SER A 149 -10.34 25.23 -7.97
N PRO A 150 -10.00 24.13 -7.27
CA PRO A 150 -10.21 22.79 -7.82
C PRO A 150 -11.71 22.49 -8.00
N PRO A 151 -12.10 21.81 -9.08
CA PRO A 151 -13.51 21.64 -9.48
C PRO A 151 -14.31 20.61 -8.66
N TRP A 152 -13.76 20.06 -7.58
CA TRP A 152 -14.42 18.98 -6.83
C TRP A 152 -15.03 19.50 -5.52
N SER A 153 -16.36 19.64 -5.49
CA SER A 153 -17.13 19.63 -4.23
C SER A 153 -17.22 18.18 -3.75
N MET A 154 -16.60 17.86 -2.62
CA MET A 154 -16.72 16.55 -1.97
C MET A 154 -18.18 16.28 -1.56
N SER A 155 -18.78 15.24 -2.12
CA SER A 155 -19.73 14.45 -1.34
C SER A 155 -18.90 13.53 -0.42
N PRO A 156 -19.09 13.57 0.91
CA PRO A 156 -18.36 12.68 1.80
C PRO A 156 -18.74 11.23 1.51
N TRP A 157 -17.73 10.38 1.35
CA TRP A 157 -17.94 8.93 1.31
C TRP A 157 -18.72 8.50 2.55
N ARG A 158 -19.94 8.01 2.36
CA ARG A 158 -20.76 7.39 3.41
C ARG A 158 -20.60 5.88 3.30
N PRO A 159 -20.26 5.17 4.39
CA PRO A 159 -20.30 3.71 4.38
C PRO A 159 -21.72 3.24 4.06
N SER A 160 -21.88 2.28 3.15
CA SER A 160 -23.20 1.72 2.82
C SER A 160 -23.72 0.93 4.02
N THR A 161 -24.56 1.53 4.86
CA THR A 161 -25.45 0.79 5.75
C THR A 161 -26.64 0.32 4.92
N SER A 162 -26.45 -0.76 4.16
CA SER A 162 -27.60 -1.51 3.64
C SER A 162 -27.98 -2.56 4.69
N PRO A 163 -29.15 -2.46 5.34
CA PRO A 163 -29.68 -3.58 6.09
C PRO A 163 -30.11 -4.63 5.06
N ARG A 164 -29.42 -5.76 5.03
CA ARG A 164 -29.94 -6.96 4.36
C ARG A 164 -31.28 -7.28 5.02
N ARG A 165 -32.37 -7.00 4.30
CA ARG A 165 -33.70 -7.46 4.65
C ARG A 165 -33.70 -8.96 4.40
N CYS A 166 -33.74 -9.75 5.48
CA CYS A 166 -34.06 -11.17 5.38
C CYS A 166 -35.49 -11.28 4.83
N SER A 167 -35.65 -12.09 3.80
CA SER A 167 -36.91 -12.68 3.36
C SER A 167 -36.66 -14.17 3.19
#